data_AF-A0A7C4P5B4-F1
#
_entry.id   AF-A0A7C4P5B4-F1
#
_cell.length_a   1.000
_cell.length_b   1.000
_cell.length_c   1.000
_cell.angle_alpha   90.00
_cell.angle_beta   90.00
_cell.angle_gamma   90.00
#
_symmetry.space_group_name_H-M   'P 1'
#
loop_
_entity.id
_entity.type
_entity.pdbx_description
1 polymer ?
#
loop_
_entity_poly.entity_id
_entity_poly.type
_entity_poly.pdbx_seq_one_letter_code
_entity_poly.pdbx_strand_id
1 'polypeptide(L)'
;MLSVEHKTKMQKQVAPLISVLLLTALLCVSCLPTEPAPLLASSPVTETPAPLMLLLATPTLTPFQPLPPTATLTPTATIRPVATRVLIISIDGLRPDAIANAPMPVLDGIMQGGAYTLQAQTILPPYTLPAHASMLTGLCPSQHGVTWDTYSPSKGVAQGVDIFDLAHELGLKTVMLVSKEKLRQVTDVKNVDVFRFVASSDENVAKLAATEIAKGFDLMFVHLDDVDVAGHDYDWASPKYLEAARRADQALSMLIVALETSGLRDDTLMIISADHAGAGENHLENDPEVTTIPWILSGVGIRPMVMNEPVSIVDTAATAAWILNIPLPLEWAGSPVTEAFGIPSESRPVPRCP
;
A
#
# COMPACT_ATOMS: atom_id res chain seq x y z
N MET A 1 -37.64 15.92 -55.77
CA MET A 1 -37.63 17.39 -56.01
C MET A 1 -37.98 18.03 -54.67
N LEU A 2 -37.20 18.84 -53.96
CA LEU A 2 -35.95 19.58 -54.16
C LEU A 2 -35.23 19.55 -52.79
N SER A 3 -34.00 19.05 -52.65
CA SER A 3 -32.72 19.78 -52.70
C SER A 3 -32.75 21.21 -52.15
N VAL A 4 -32.13 21.43 -50.98
CA VAL A 4 -31.65 22.74 -50.54
C VAL A 4 -30.21 22.62 -50.06
N GLU A 5 -29.37 23.42 -50.71
CA GLU A 5 -27.93 23.60 -50.63
C GLU A 5 -27.46 24.13 -49.25
N HIS A 6 -26.38 23.60 -48.68
CA HIS A 6 -24.98 24.05 -48.85
C HIS A 6 -24.72 25.51 -48.44
N LYS A 7 -24.11 25.68 -47.26
CA LYS A 7 -23.31 26.86 -46.89
C LYS A 7 -21.88 26.45 -46.50
N THR A 8 -20.98 26.70 -47.45
CA THR A 8 -19.56 27.03 -47.35
C THR A 8 -19.36 28.20 -46.35
N LYS A 9 -18.23 28.54 -45.71
CA LYS A 9 -16.79 28.28 -45.84
C LYS A 9 -16.16 28.92 -44.58
N MET A 10 -15.22 28.29 -43.87
CA MET A 10 -14.29 29.00 -42.98
C MET A 10 -12.87 28.74 -43.44
N GLN A 11 -12.21 29.84 -43.81
CA GLN A 11 -10.87 29.93 -44.37
C GLN A 11 -9.85 29.84 -43.22
N LYS A 12 -9.03 28.78 -43.20
CA LYS A 12 -7.80 28.74 -42.39
C LYS A 12 -6.72 29.51 -43.15
N GLN A 13 -6.15 30.54 -42.52
CA GLN A 13 -4.93 31.20 -42.99
C GLN A 13 -3.72 30.32 -42.67
N VAL A 14 -2.92 30.08 -43.71
CA VAL A 14 -1.61 29.44 -43.67
C VAL A 14 -0.58 30.57 -43.65
N ALA A 15 0.34 30.55 -42.68
CA ALA A 15 1.55 31.37 -42.72
C ALA A 15 2.72 30.51 -43.20
N PRO A 16 3.52 30.95 -44.19
CA PRO A 16 4.74 30.25 -44.56
C PRO A 16 6.03 31.08 -44.31
N LEU A 17 7.12 30.33 -44.09
CA LEU A 17 8.49 30.59 -44.58
C LEU A 17 9.28 31.78 -43.95
N ILE A 18 10.60 31.79 -43.73
CA ILE A 18 11.71 30.83 -43.91
C ILE A 18 13.01 31.46 -43.35
N SER A 19 13.96 30.61 -42.95
CA SER A 19 15.44 30.75 -43.02
C SER A 19 16.23 31.74 -42.14
N VAL A 20 17.11 31.21 -41.28
CA VAL A 20 18.58 30.97 -41.46
C VAL A 20 19.42 32.16 -41.01
N LEU A 21 20.22 31.97 -39.95
CA LEU A 21 21.61 32.44 -39.96
C LEU A 21 22.49 31.58 -39.03
N LEU A 22 23.46 30.93 -39.67
CA LEU A 22 24.64 30.30 -39.07
C LEU A 22 25.63 31.43 -38.72
N LEU A 23 26.25 31.42 -37.53
CA LEU A 23 27.62 31.92 -37.38
C LEU A 23 28.34 31.34 -36.16
N THR A 24 29.54 30.84 -36.45
CA THR A 24 30.58 30.23 -35.63
C THR A 24 31.42 31.24 -34.83
N ALA A 25 31.86 30.88 -33.62
CA ALA A 25 33.19 31.23 -33.06
C ALA A 25 33.45 30.37 -31.79
N LEU A 26 34.40 29.44 -31.75
CA LEU A 26 35.86 29.54 -31.64
C LEU A 26 36.37 29.54 -30.17
N LEU A 27 36.95 28.38 -29.79
CA LEU A 27 38.10 28.12 -28.89
C LEU A 27 38.31 29.00 -27.64
N CYS A 28 38.31 28.35 -26.48
CA CYS A 28 39.35 28.57 -25.46
C CYS A 28 39.71 27.23 -24.80
N VAL A 29 40.86 26.70 -25.20
CA VAL A 29 41.63 25.68 -24.49
C VAL A 29 42.37 26.41 -23.37
N SER A 30 42.13 26.02 -22.12
CA SER A 30 42.94 26.42 -20.97
C SER A 30 43.54 25.17 -20.35
N CYS A 31 44.85 25.13 -20.39
CA CYS A 31 45.70 24.04 -19.95
C CYS A 31 46.09 24.24 -18.46
N LEU A 32 46.42 23.13 -17.80
CA LEU A 32 47.28 22.96 -16.61
C LEU A 32 46.67 23.07 -15.20
N PRO A 33 47.25 22.42 -14.15
CA PRO A 33 48.20 21.31 -14.14
C PRO A 33 47.76 20.12 -13.25
N THR A 34 48.25 18.94 -13.62
CA THR A 34 48.36 17.74 -12.79
C THR A 34 49.55 17.87 -11.83
N GLU A 35 49.36 17.57 -10.54
CA GLU A 35 50.45 17.22 -9.61
C GLU A 35 49.89 16.45 -8.38
N PRO A 36 50.73 15.78 -7.58
CA PRO A 36 50.75 14.31 -7.50
C PRO A 36 50.12 13.73 -6.23
N ALA A 37 49.85 12.41 -6.27
CA ALA A 37 49.42 11.61 -5.13
C ALA A 37 50.52 11.50 -4.05
N PRO A 38 50.20 11.68 -2.75
CA PRO A 38 51.11 11.33 -1.68
C PRO A 38 50.86 9.90 -1.18
N LEU A 39 51.88 9.07 -1.38
CA LEU A 39 52.48 8.07 -0.49
C LEU A 39 51.59 7.41 0.59
N LEU A 40 51.46 6.08 0.44
CA LEU A 40 51.12 5.10 1.46
C LEU A 40 52.02 5.26 2.70
N ALA A 41 51.42 5.58 3.85
CA ALA A 41 52.06 5.45 5.15
C ALA A 41 51.83 4.03 5.70
N SER A 42 52.93 3.33 5.93
CA SER A 42 53.05 2.01 6.53
C SER A 42 52.52 1.98 7.97
N SER A 43 51.81 0.90 8.31
CA SER A 43 51.39 0.56 9.67
C SER A 43 52.58 0.40 10.64
N PRO A 44 52.46 0.82 11.91
CA PRO A 44 53.39 0.39 12.95
C PRO A 44 53.07 -1.05 13.39
N VAL A 45 54.09 -1.90 13.31
CA VAL A 45 54.23 -3.20 13.97
C VAL A 45 54.70 -2.96 15.41
N THR A 46 54.58 -4.01 16.24
CA THR A 46 55.13 -4.27 17.60
C THR A 46 54.28 -3.72 18.77
N GLU A 47 53.91 -4.50 19.79
CA GLU A 47 54.71 -5.48 20.53
C GLU A 47 53.98 -6.79 20.89
N THR A 48 54.75 -7.88 20.94
CA THR A 48 54.35 -9.21 21.45
C THR A 48 54.77 -9.30 22.93
N PRO A 49 53.87 -9.61 23.89
CA PRO A 49 54.30 -9.93 25.25
C PRO A 49 54.78 -11.38 25.37
N ALA A 50 55.84 -11.57 26.15
CA ALA A 50 56.51 -12.84 26.46
C ALA A 50 55.57 -13.90 27.09
N PRO A 51 55.90 -15.21 26.97
CA PRO A 51 55.06 -16.27 27.50
C PRO A 51 55.18 -16.35 29.03
N LEU A 52 54.07 -16.11 29.73
CA LEU A 52 53.96 -16.38 31.16
C LEU A 52 53.66 -17.88 31.36
N MET A 53 54.65 -18.65 31.83
CA MET A 53 54.43 -20.02 32.30
C MET A 53 53.51 -19.99 33.52
N LEU A 54 52.26 -20.43 33.34
CA LEU A 54 51.33 -20.63 34.45
C LEU A 54 51.38 -22.10 34.88
N LEU A 55 51.85 -22.34 36.11
CA LEU A 55 51.77 -23.64 36.78
C LEU A 55 50.31 -24.14 36.79
N LEU A 56 50.08 -25.32 36.23
CA LEU A 56 48.81 -26.03 36.33
C LEU A 56 48.57 -26.46 37.79
N ALA A 57 47.76 -25.69 38.52
CA ALA A 57 47.16 -26.15 39.76
C ALA A 57 46.10 -27.22 39.41
N THR A 58 46.23 -28.41 40.01
CA THR A 58 45.24 -29.49 39.91
C THR A 58 43.89 -29.01 40.46
N PRO A 59 42.78 -29.12 39.71
CA PRO A 59 41.48 -28.72 40.22
C PRO A 59 41.02 -29.73 41.28
N THR A 60 40.91 -29.27 42.53
CA THR A 60 40.14 -29.94 43.58
C THR A 60 38.67 -30.02 43.14
N LEU A 61 38.12 -31.23 43.10
CA LEU A 61 36.72 -31.51 42.80
C LEU A 61 35.82 -30.84 43.85
N THR A 62 35.24 -29.70 43.51
CA THR A 62 34.09 -29.14 44.23
C THR A 62 32.84 -29.96 43.92
N PRO A 63 32.01 -30.32 44.92
CA PRO A 63 30.74 -31.01 44.69
C PRO A 63 29.84 -30.20 43.75
N PHE A 64 29.31 -30.88 42.74
CA PHE A 64 28.39 -30.31 41.76
C PHE A 64 27.11 -29.83 42.46
N GLN A 65 26.89 -28.52 42.54
CA GLN A 65 25.59 -27.98 42.95
C GLN A 65 24.63 -28.10 41.75
N PRO A 66 23.42 -28.66 41.93
CA PRO A 66 22.41 -28.68 40.87
C PRO A 66 22.10 -27.25 40.44
N LEU A 67 22.12 -26.97 39.12
CA LEU A 67 21.60 -25.70 38.64
C LEU A 67 20.14 -25.55 39.10
N PRO A 68 19.72 -24.34 39.51
CA PRO A 68 18.31 -24.07 39.74
C PRO A 68 17.53 -24.40 38.45
N PRO A 69 16.30 -24.93 38.56
CA PRO A 69 15.49 -25.23 37.39
C PRO A 69 15.34 -23.96 36.55
N THR A 70 15.77 -24.04 35.28
CA THR A 70 15.53 -23.01 34.28
C THR A 70 14.04 -22.65 34.33
N ALA A 71 13.72 -21.38 34.59
CA ALA A 71 12.35 -20.91 34.56
C ALA A 71 11.77 -21.24 33.18
N THR A 72 10.85 -22.19 33.14
CA THR A 72 10.07 -22.47 31.93
C THR A 72 9.27 -21.21 31.64
N LEU A 73 9.66 -20.47 30.60
CA LEU A 73 8.86 -19.36 30.11
C LEU A 73 7.51 -19.93 29.71
N THR A 74 6.47 -19.63 30.49
CA THR A 74 5.09 -19.92 30.10
C THR A 74 4.85 -19.20 28.79
N PRO A 75 4.41 -19.88 27.70
CA PRO A 75 4.08 -19.20 26.45
C PRO A 75 3.04 -18.12 26.78
N THR A 76 3.41 -16.86 26.61
CA THR A 76 2.42 -15.78 26.62
C THR A 76 1.46 -16.07 25.48
N ALA A 77 0.17 -16.28 25.79
CA ALA A 77 -0.86 -16.40 24.77
C ALA A 77 -0.68 -15.24 23.80
N THR A 78 -0.31 -15.55 22.55
CA THR A 78 -0.27 -14.56 21.49
C THR A 78 -1.69 -13.99 21.43
N ILE A 79 -1.86 -12.70 21.74
CA ILE A 79 -3.15 -12.02 21.58
C ILE A 79 -3.42 -12.01 20.08
N ARG A 80 -4.01 -13.08 19.57
CA ARG A 80 -4.39 -13.23 18.16
C ARG A 80 -5.77 -12.61 17.98
N PRO A 81 -6.04 -11.97 16.84
CA PRO A 81 -7.37 -11.46 16.54
C PRO A 81 -8.37 -12.63 16.56
N VAL A 82 -9.55 -12.38 17.12
CA VAL A 82 -10.67 -13.34 17.13
C VAL A 82 -11.39 -13.34 15.77
N ALA A 83 -11.16 -12.31 14.95
CA ALA A 83 -11.80 -12.15 13.66
C ALA A 83 -11.46 -13.30 12.71
N THR A 84 -12.49 -13.78 12.01
CA THR A 84 -12.35 -14.76 10.92
C THR A 84 -12.49 -14.13 9.54
N ARG A 85 -12.77 -12.82 9.47
CA ARG A 85 -12.97 -12.08 8.21
C ARG A 85 -12.15 -10.81 8.12
N VAL A 86 -11.68 -10.52 6.91
CA VAL A 86 -11.02 -9.26 6.56
C VAL A 86 -11.72 -8.61 5.37
N LEU A 87 -12.13 -7.35 5.55
CA LEU A 87 -12.62 -6.47 4.50
C LEU A 87 -11.57 -5.38 4.25
N ILE A 88 -10.94 -5.40 3.08
CA ILE A 88 -10.01 -4.37 2.62
C ILE A 88 -10.78 -3.42 1.71
N ILE A 89 -10.73 -2.12 2.01
CA ILE A 89 -11.39 -1.05 1.26
C ILE A 89 -10.31 -0.09 0.78
N SER A 90 -10.17 0.04 -0.54
CA SER A 90 -9.32 1.05 -1.18
C SER A 90 -10.18 2.18 -1.70
N ILE A 91 -9.96 3.39 -1.20
CA ILE A 91 -10.55 4.63 -1.72
C ILE A 91 -9.46 5.30 -2.57
N ASP A 92 -9.47 5.01 -3.86
CA ASP A 92 -8.43 5.39 -4.83
C ASP A 92 -8.23 6.92 -4.82
N GLY A 93 -6.98 7.36 -4.73
CA GLY A 93 -6.64 8.78 -4.71
C GLY A 93 -7.07 9.57 -3.46
N LEU A 94 -7.53 8.93 -2.37
CA LEU A 94 -7.93 9.63 -1.15
C LEU A 94 -6.71 10.20 -0.41
N ARG A 95 -6.64 11.53 -0.32
CA ARG A 95 -5.64 12.24 0.47
C ARG A 95 -5.98 12.22 1.95
N PRO A 96 -4.97 12.15 2.84
CA PRO A 96 -5.19 12.29 4.28
C PRO A 96 -5.85 13.61 4.71
N ASP A 97 -5.54 14.73 4.05
CA ASP A 97 -6.11 16.04 4.38
C ASP A 97 -7.56 16.21 3.90
N ALA A 98 -7.98 15.45 2.88
CA ALA A 98 -9.36 15.41 2.42
C ALA A 98 -10.33 14.97 3.53
N ILE A 99 -9.89 14.05 4.40
CA ILE A 99 -10.69 13.53 5.53
C ILE A 99 -11.05 14.67 6.49
N ALA A 100 -10.15 15.62 6.72
CA ALA A 100 -10.42 16.78 7.57
C ALA A 100 -11.21 17.88 6.83
N ASN A 101 -11.07 17.98 5.51
CA ASN A 101 -11.65 19.05 4.68
C ASN A 101 -13.04 18.69 4.10
N ALA A 102 -13.42 17.41 4.14
CA ALA A 102 -14.73 16.91 3.77
C ALA A 102 -15.37 16.18 4.96
N PRO A 103 -16.60 16.55 5.37
CA PRO A 103 -17.40 15.73 6.27
C PRO A 103 -17.51 14.26 5.86
N MET A 104 -16.70 13.42 6.47
CA MET A 104 -16.68 11.96 6.33
C MET A 104 -17.02 11.29 7.67
N PRO A 105 -18.24 11.49 8.22
CA PRO A 105 -18.59 11.08 9.57
C PRO A 105 -18.47 9.57 9.82
N VAL A 106 -18.62 8.74 8.78
CA VAL A 106 -18.46 7.29 8.92
C VAL A 106 -16.99 6.94 9.11
N LEU A 107 -16.11 7.46 8.26
CA LEU A 107 -14.67 7.27 8.37
C LEU A 107 -14.12 7.88 9.66
N ASP A 108 -14.58 9.07 10.05
CA ASP A 108 -14.22 9.71 11.32
C ASP A 108 -14.59 8.83 12.51
N GLY A 109 -15.79 8.24 12.50
CA GLY A 109 -16.24 7.31 13.54
C GLY A 109 -15.39 6.04 13.59
N ILE A 110 -15.01 5.50 12.43
CA ILE A 110 -14.10 4.35 12.34
C ILE A 110 -12.73 4.70 12.91
N MET A 111 -12.18 5.87 12.58
CA MET A 111 -10.88 6.33 13.09
C MET A 111 -10.91 6.54 14.61
N GLN A 112 -11.98 7.13 15.14
CA GLN A 112 -12.14 7.34 16.59
C GLN A 112 -12.20 6.03 17.38
N GLY A 113 -12.80 4.98 16.81
CA GLY A 113 -12.89 3.64 17.41
C GLY A 113 -11.79 2.66 16.97
N GLY A 114 -10.85 3.09 16.13
CA GLY A 114 -9.88 2.23 15.46
C GLY A 114 -8.44 2.66 15.68
N ALA A 115 -7.52 1.96 15.02
CA ALA A 115 -6.11 2.31 14.98
C ALA A 115 -5.79 2.87 13.58
N TYR A 116 -5.18 4.04 13.50
CA TYR A 116 -4.92 4.66 12.19
C TYR A 116 -3.62 5.45 12.15
N THR A 117 -3.11 5.64 10.93
CA THR A 117 -2.13 6.68 10.61
C THR A 117 -2.59 7.43 9.36
N LEU A 118 -2.31 8.72 9.33
CA LEU A 118 -2.50 9.58 8.15
C LEU A 118 -1.17 9.86 7.45
N GLN A 119 -0.14 9.07 7.77
CA GLN A 119 1.24 9.21 7.31
C GLN A 119 1.76 7.94 6.62
N ALA A 120 0.89 6.98 6.30
CA ALA A 120 1.30 5.77 5.59
C ALA A 120 1.85 6.13 4.20
N GLN A 121 2.78 5.34 3.69
CA GLN A 121 3.46 5.61 2.42
C GLN A 121 3.14 4.54 1.37
N THR A 122 2.80 4.99 0.17
CA THR A 122 2.67 4.11 -1.00
C THR A 122 4.03 3.78 -1.64
N ILE A 123 4.00 3.10 -2.78
CA ILE A 123 5.16 2.76 -3.60
C ILE A 123 5.51 3.89 -4.58
N LEU A 124 6.71 3.80 -5.19
CA LEU A 124 7.12 4.68 -6.27
C LEU A 124 7.31 3.90 -7.59
N PRO A 125 6.91 4.47 -8.75
CA PRO A 125 6.00 5.62 -8.90
C PRO A 125 4.55 5.26 -8.46
N PRO A 126 3.77 6.20 -7.89
CA PRO A 126 2.49 5.92 -7.25
C PRO A 126 1.34 5.79 -8.25
N TYR A 127 1.47 4.83 -9.17
CA TYR A 127 0.43 4.45 -10.12
C TYR A 127 -0.55 3.47 -9.51
N THR A 128 -1.82 3.58 -9.88
CA THR A 128 -2.90 2.79 -9.29
C THR A 128 -2.64 1.28 -9.35
N LEU A 129 -2.36 0.72 -10.52
CA LEU A 129 -2.21 -0.72 -10.69
C LEU A 129 -0.96 -1.28 -9.99
N PRO A 130 0.24 -0.67 -10.13
CA PRO A 130 1.41 -1.06 -9.34
C PRO A 130 1.19 -0.94 -7.83
N ALA A 131 0.56 0.13 -7.35
CA ALA A 131 0.30 0.34 -5.92
C ALA A 131 -0.69 -0.71 -5.37
N HIS A 132 -1.78 -1.00 -6.09
CA HIS A 132 -2.70 -2.07 -5.71
C HIS A 132 -2.07 -3.46 -5.78
N ALA A 133 -1.19 -3.71 -6.76
CA ALA A 133 -0.40 -4.93 -6.80
C ALA A 133 0.47 -5.04 -5.54
N SER A 134 1.19 -3.98 -5.15
CA SER A 134 1.96 -3.95 -3.90
C SER A 134 1.07 -4.13 -2.65
N MET A 135 -0.11 -3.52 -2.63
CA MET A 135 -1.08 -3.62 -1.52
C MET A 135 -1.50 -5.07 -1.25
N LEU A 136 -1.81 -5.83 -2.31
CA LEU A 136 -2.40 -7.17 -2.20
C LEU A 136 -1.37 -8.30 -2.28
N THR A 137 -0.21 -8.06 -2.90
CA THR A 137 0.91 -9.01 -2.91
C THR A 137 1.82 -8.85 -1.70
N GLY A 138 1.82 -7.69 -1.02
CA GLY A 138 2.83 -7.38 0.00
C GLY A 138 4.26 -7.24 -0.55
N LEU A 139 4.43 -7.25 -1.89
CA LEU A 139 5.71 -7.15 -2.59
C LEU A 139 5.92 -5.73 -3.13
N CYS A 140 7.17 -5.36 -3.37
CA CYS A 140 7.48 -4.12 -4.08
C CYS A 140 7.35 -4.27 -5.61
N PRO A 141 7.24 -3.17 -6.39
CA PRO A 141 7.15 -3.22 -7.85
C PRO A 141 8.28 -3.98 -8.54
N SER A 142 9.49 -3.94 -7.98
CA SER A 142 10.65 -4.69 -8.46
C SER A 142 10.48 -6.22 -8.37
N GLN A 143 9.61 -6.69 -7.47
CA GLN A 143 9.36 -8.10 -7.21
C GLN A 143 8.12 -8.60 -7.96
N HIS A 144 6.99 -7.88 -7.90
CA HIS A 144 5.75 -8.29 -8.58
C HIS A 144 5.72 -7.90 -10.07
N GLY A 145 6.66 -7.08 -10.54
CA GLY A 145 6.90 -6.80 -11.96
C GLY A 145 5.86 -5.90 -12.65
N VAL A 146 4.85 -5.43 -11.91
CA VAL A 146 3.80 -4.56 -12.47
C VAL A 146 4.30 -3.14 -12.55
N THR A 147 4.56 -2.70 -13.78
CA THR A 147 5.17 -1.41 -14.13
C THR A 147 4.34 -0.62 -15.14
N TRP A 148 3.07 -1.00 -15.30
CA TRP A 148 2.12 -0.38 -16.22
C TRP A 148 0.84 -0.04 -15.48
N ASP A 149 0.07 0.90 -16.03
CA ASP A 149 -1.14 1.41 -15.37
C ASP A 149 -2.38 1.47 -16.27
N THR A 150 -2.36 0.67 -17.34
CA THR A 150 -3.48 0.47 -18.27
C THR A 150 -3.84 -1.00 -18.34
N TYR A 151 -5.10 -1.33 -18.64
CA TYR A 151 -5.47 -2.73 -18.81
C TYR A 151 -4.79 -3.30 -20.07
N SER A 152 -3.92 -4.29 -19.89
CA SER A 152 -3.13 -4.89 -20.96
C SER A 152 -3.02 -6.41 -20.76
N PRO A 153 -3.99 -7.20 -21.28
CA PRO A 153 -4.05 -8.65 -21.06
C PRO A 153 -2.75 -9.40 -21.40
N SER A 154 -2.00 -8.93 -22.39
CA SER A 154 -0.74 -9.54 -22.81
C SER A 154 0.38 -9.44 -21.78
N LYS A 155 0.25 -8.55 -20.79
CA LYS A 155 1.22 -8.40 -19.69
C LYS A 155 0.97 -9.34 -18.51
N GLY A 156 -0.16 -10.05 -18.49
CA GLY A 156 -0.49 -10.99 -17.41
C GLY A 156 -0.90 -10.30 -16.11
N VAL A 157 -0.77 -10.99 -15.00
CA VAL A 157 -1.09 -10.47 -13.65
C VAL A 157 0.22 -10.17 -12.88
N ALA A 158 0.10 -9.56 -11.70
CA ALA A 158 1.23 -9.38 -10.79
C ALA A 158 1.90 -10.71 -10.47
N GLN A 159 3.23 -10.71 -10.38
CA GLN A 159 4.01 -11.89 -10.04
C GLN A 159 4.15 -12.03 -8.52
N GLY A 160 4.43 -13.25 -8.07
CA GLY A 160 4.52 -13.58 -6.65
C GLY A 160 3.20 -14.12 -6.09
N VAL A 161 3.23 -14.51 -4.82
CA VAL A 161 2.05 -15.00 -4.11
C VAL A 161 1.34 -13.82 -3.46
N ASP A 162 0.06 -13.66 -3.74
CA ASP A 162 -0.78 -12.62 -3.16
C ASP A 162 -1.72 -13.15 -2.06
N ILE A 163 -2.39 -12.23 -1.35
CA ILE A 163 -3.30 -12.60 -0.25
C ILE A 163 -4.51 -13.43 -0.72
N PHE A 164 -4.97 -13.24 -1.96
CA PHE A 164 -6.07 -14.01 -2.54
C PHE A 164 -5.62 -15.43 -2.86
N ASP A 165 -4.41 -15.63 -3.40
CA ASP A 165 -3.82 -16.95 -3.60
C ASP A 165 -3.81 -17.75 -2.29
N LEU A 166 -3.28 -17.16 -1.22
CA LEU A 166 -3.16 -17.80 0.09
C LEU A 166 -4.54 -18.11 0.70
N ALA A 167 -5.48 -17.17 0.63
CA ALA A 167 -6.82 -17.36 1.17
C ALA A 167 -7.56 -18.46 0.40
N HIS A 168 -7.48 -18.45 -0.93
CA HIS A 168 -8.13 -19.44 -1.79
C HIS A 168 -7.56 -20.85 -1.59
N GLU A 169 -6.23 -20.99 -1.47
CA GLU A 169 -5.58 -22.28 -1.21
C GLU A 169 -6.04 -22.91 0.13
N LEU A 170 -6.35 -22.07 1.12
CA LEU A 170 -6.88 -22.49 2.41
C LEU A 170 -8.40 -22.73 2.41
N GLY A 171 -9.06 -22.58 1.25
CA GLY A 171 -10.50 -22.76 1.09
C GLY A 171 -11.35 -21.64 1.68
N LEU A 172 -10.75 -20.46 1.92
CA LEU A 172 -11.48 -19.27 2.37
C LEU A 172 -12.26 -18.67 1.20
N LYS A 173 -13.47 -18.17 1.48
CA LYS A 173 -14.31 -17.53 0.48
C LYS A 173 -13.80 -16.13 0.15
N THR A 174 -13.38 -15.93 -1.09
CA THR A 174 -12.72 -14.73 -1.58
C THR A 174 -13.61 -13.89 -2.49
N VAL A 175 -13.63 -12.58 -2.29
CA VAL A 175 -14.44 -11.65 -3.09
C VAL A 175 -13.61 -10.41 -3.45
N MET A 176 -13.65 -10.00 -4.72
CA MET A 176 -12.96 -8.79 -5.20
C MET A 176 -13.90 -7.98 -6.10
N LEU A 177 -14.18 -6.73 -5.71
CA LEU A 177 -14.96 -5.78 -6.49
C LEU A 177 -14.10 -4.56 -6.81
N VAL A 178 -14.00 -4.23 -8.11
CA VAL A 178 -13.15 -3.14 -8.59
C VAL A 178 -13.87 -2.25 -9.61
N SER A 179 -13.58 -0.96 -9.55
CA SER A 179 -14.12 0.05 -10.49
C SER A 179 -13.22 0.35 -11.69
N LYS A 180 -11.92 -0.01 -11.60
CA LYS A 180 -10.95 0.14 -12.69
C LYS A 180 -10.60 -1.23 -13.30
N GLU A 181 -10.80 -1.40 -14.61
CA GLU A 181 -10.65 -2.72 -15.29
C GLU A 181 -9.24 -3.30 -15.14
N LYS A 182 -8.23 -2.43 -15.13
CA LYS A 182 -6.81 -2.80 -14.98
C LYS A 182 -6.53 -3.60 -13.70
N LEU A 183 -7.33 -3.43 -12.64
CA LEU A 183 -7.16 -4.15 -11.38
C LEU A 183 -7.46 -5.66 -11.47
N ARG A 184 -8.03 -6.14 -12.59
CA ARG A 184 -8.03 -7.57 -12.95
C ARG A 184 -6.62 -8.18 -13.00
N GLN A 185 -5.59 -7.34 -13.15
CA GLN A 185 -4.21 -7.77 -13.26
C GLN A 185 -3.45 -7.76 -11.93
N VAL A 186 -4.12 -7.51 -10.80
CA VAL A 186 -3.48 -7.58 -9.47
C VAL A 186 -3.31 -9.02 -9.00
N THR A 187 -4.31 -9.87 -9.24
CA THR A 187 -4.32 -11.29 -8.87
C THR A 187 -4.89 -12.13 -10.00
N ASP A 188 -4.57 -13.42 -10.06
CA ASP A 188 -5.21 -14.32 -11.01
C ASP A 188 -6.68 -14.52 -10.58
N VAL A 189 -7.62 -14.06 -11.40
CA VAL A 189 -9.06 -14.12 -11.11
C VAL A 189 -9.59 -15.53 -10.86
N LYS A 190 -8.84 -16.58 -11.23
CA LYS A 190 -9.18 -17.97 -10.89
C LYS A 190 -9.09 -18.25 -9.38
N ASN A 191 -8.29 -17.46 -8.66
CA ASN A 191 -8.07 -17.55 -7.21
C ASN A 191 -9.01 -16.61 -6.45
N VAL A 192 -10.01 -16.03 -7.13
CA VAL A 192 -11.05 -15.18 -6.53
C VAL A 192 -12.42 -15.78 -6.83
N ASP A 193 -13.12 -16.30 -5.82
CA ASP A 193 -14.42 -16.98 -6.01
C ASP A 193 -15.46 -16.05 -6.65
N VAL A 194 -15.41 -14.76 -6.27
CA VAL A 194 -16.27 -13.72 -6.84
C VAL A 194 -15.46 -12.51 -7.25
N PHE A 195 -15.10 -12.44 -8.53
CA PHE A 195 -14.55 -11.23 -9.13
C PHE A 195 -15.63 -10.40 -9.84
N ARG A 196 -15.68 -9.08 -9.59
CA ARG A 196 -16.58 -8.13 -10.27
C ARG A 196 -15.82 -6.87 -10.68
N PHE A 197 -15.88 -6.56 -11.98
CA PHE A 197 -15.55 -5.24 -12.49
C PHE A 197 -16.84 -4.43 -12.65
N VAL A 198 -16.90 -3.26 -12.04
CA VAL A 198 -18.09 -2.40 -12.01
C VAL A 198 -17.70 -1.03 -12.56
N ALA A 199 -17.90 -0.82 -13.86
CA ALA A 199 -17.70 0.50 -14.49
C ALA A 199 -18.85 1.45 -14.12
N SER A 200 -18.92 1.85 -12.85
CA SER A 200 -19.99 2.69 -12.28
C SER A 200 -19.50 3.42 -11.03
N SER A 201 -20.39 4.20 -10.40
CA SER A 201 -20.08 4.96 -9.20
C SER A 201 -19.78 4.08 -7.98
N ASP A 202 -19.12 4.67 -6.99
CA ASP A 202 -18.82 4.06 -5.69
C ASP A 202 -20.08 3.50 -5.01
N GLU A 203 -21.21 4.20 -5.12
CA GLU A 203 -22.50 3.75 -4.60
C GLU A 203 -22.93 2.40 -5.21
N ASN A 204 -22.75 2.21 -6.52
CA ASN A 204 -23.14 0.99 -7.19
C ASN A 204 -22.17 -0.16 -6.89
N VAL A 205 -20.89 0.13 -6.72
CA VAL A 205 -19.89 -0.83 -6.22
C VAL A 205 -20.27 -1.29 -4.82
N ALA A 206 -20.59 -0.35 -3.92
CA ALA A 206 -20.97 -0.64 -2.54
C ALA A 206 -22.29 -1.43 -2.44
N LYS A 207 -23.29 -1.15 -3.30
CA LYS A 207 -24.52 -1.96 -3.39
C LYS A 207 -24.23 -3.42 -3.76
N LEU A 208 -23.34 -3.63 -4.73
CA LEU A 208 -22.96 -4.97 -5.14
C LEU A 208 -22.14 -5.67 -4.05
N ALA A 209 -21.20 -4.97 -3.43
CA ALA A 209 -20.43 -5.47 -2.30
C ALA A 209 -21.34 -5.86 -1.13
N ALA A 210 -22.32 -5.02 -0.78
CA ALA A 210 -23.33 -5.34 0.24
C ALA A 210 -24.11 -6.62 -0.07
N THR A 211 -24.40 -6.88 -1.35
CA THR A 211 -25.05 -8.12 -1.81
C THR A 211 -24.14 -9.33 -1.63
N GLU A 212 -22.83 -9.20 -1.87
CA GLU A 212 -21.87 -10.29 -1.63
C GLU A 212 -21.58 -10.49 -0.13
N ILE A 213 -21.57 -9.42 0.68
CA ILE A 213 -21.47 -9.49 2.15
C ILE A 213 -22.61 -10.35 2.72
N ALA A 214 -23.85 -10.14 2.25
CA ALA A 214 -25.00 -10.93 2.68
C ALA A 214 -24.91 -12.42 2.35
N LYS A 215 -24.06 -12.82 1.39
CA LYS A 215 -23.77 -14.23 1.07
C LYS A 215 -22.61 -14.79 1.90
N GLY A 216 -21.99 -14.00 2.76
CA GLY A 216 -20.77 -14.32 3.51
C GLY A 216 -19.51 -14.21 2.65
N PHE A 217 -18.38 -13.96 3.31
CA PHE A 217 -17.02 -13.93 2.77
C PHE A 217 -16.04 -14.18 3.92
N ASP A 218 -14.79 -14.49 3.60
CA ASP A 218 -13.69 -14.56 4.57
C ASP A 218 -12.63 -13.48 4.25
N LEU A 219 -12.33 -13.27 2.95
CA LEU A 219 -11.53 -12.15 2.47
C LEU A 219 -12.30 -11.39 1.39
N MET A 220 -12.49 -10.08 1.58
CA MET A 220 -13.10 -9.21 0.58
C MET A 220 -12.24 -7.98 0.31
N PHE A 221 -12.06 -7.64 -0.97
CA PHE A 221 -11.49 -6.38 -1.42
C PHE A 221 -12.54 -5.56 -2.17
N VAL A 222 -12.72 -4.29 -1.77
CA VAL A 222 -13.62 -3.32 -2.42
C VAL A 222 -12.80 -2.10 -2.81
N HIS A 223 -12.85 -1.74 -4.08
CA HIS A 223 -12.18 -0.55 -4.61
C HIS A 223 -13.19 0.47 -5.11
N LEU A 224 -13.04 1.70 -4.63
CA LEU A 224 -13.87 2.87 -4.91
C LEU A 224 -13.00 3.91 -5.62
N ASP A 225 -13.40 4.37 -6.81
CA ASP A 225 -12.54 5.20 -7.69
C ASP A 225 -13.04 6.61 -7.95
N ASP A 226 -14.24 6.97 -7.50
CA ASP A 226 -14.81 8.28 -7.79
C ASP A 226 -13.94 9.44 -7.24
N VAL A 227 -13.16 9.18 -6.17
CA VAL A 227 -12.26 10.17 -5.55
C VAL A 227 -11.08 10.50 -6.45
N ASP A 228 -10.38 9.49 -6.96
CA ASP A 228 -9.30 9.66 -7.95
C ASP A 228 -9.80 10.29 -9.25
N VAL A 229 -10.93 9.81 -9.78
CA VAL A 229 -11.54 10.38 -10.99
C VAL A 229 -11.82 11.87 -10.80
N ALA A 230 -12.38 12.26 -9.65
CA ALA A 230 -12.62 13.67 -9.36
C ALA A 230 -11.33 14.48 -9.15
N GLY A 231 -10.27 13.85 -8.63
CA GLY A 231 -8.95 14.45 -8.54
C GLY A 231 -8.42 14.80 -9.92
N HIS A 232 -8.42 13.85 -10.85
CA HIS A 232 -7.97 14.06 -12.22
C HIS A 232 -8.79 15.12 -12.96
N ASP A 233 -10.11 15.07 -12.82
CA ASP A 233 -11.01 15.96 -13.55
C ASP A 233 -11.04 17.39 -13.01
N TYR A 234 -10.75 17.58 -11.71
CA TYR A 234 -11.04 18.86 -11.02
C TYR A 234 -9.96 19.38 -10.06
N ASP A 235 -8.84 18.68 -9.88
CA ASP A 235 -7.82 18.87 -8.83
C ASP A 235 -8.20 18.30 -7.44
N TRP A 236 -7.19 17.73 -6.77
CA TRP A 236 -7.26 17.00 -5.49
C TRP A 236 -7.60 17.85 -4.26
N ALA A 237 -7.71 19.17 -4.38
CA ALA A 237 -8.20 20.05 -3.32
C ALA A 237 -9.55 20.69 -3.68
N SER A 238 -10.11 20.37 -4.83
CA SER A 238 -11.30 21.04 -5.35
C SER A 238 -12.58 20.68 -4.59
N PRO A 239 -13.61 21.56 -4.63
CA PRO A 239 -14.92 21.22 -4.09
C PRO A 239 -15.54 19.94 -4.70
N LYS A 240 -15.19 19.59 -5.94
CA LYS A 240 -15.67 18.38 -6.62
C LYS A 240 -14.99 17.13 -6.09
N TYR A 241 -13.69 17.20 -5.83
CA TYR A 241 -12.95 16.16 -5.15
C TYR A 241 -13.47 15.92 -3.72
N LEU A 242 -13.67 16.98 -2.94
CA LEU A 242 -14.22 16.87 -1.58
C LEU A 242 -15.66 16.32 -1.55
N GLU A 243 -16.44 16.54 -2.61
CA GLU A 243 -17.76 15.91 -2.76
C GLU A 243 -17.65 14.42 -3.12
N ALA A 244 -16.66 14.03 -3.93
CA ALA A 244 -16.38 12.62 -4.18
C ALA A 244 -15.96 11.89 -2.89
N ALA A 245 -15.12 12.51 -2.06
CA ALA A 245 -14.75 11.96 -0.75
C ALA A 245 -15.98 11.74 0.16
N ARG A 246 -16.94 12.68 0.17
CA ARG A 246 -18.22 12.48 0.87
C ARG A 246 -19.04 11.30 0.33
N ARG A 247 -19.06 11.09 -0.99
CA ARG A 247 -19.76 9.96 -1.61
C ARG A 247 -19.07 8.63 -1.30
N ALA A 248 -17.75 8.59 -1.23
CA ALA A 248 -17.00 7.43 -0.76
C ALA A 248 -17.33 7.10 0.72
N ASP A 249 -17.50 8.11 1.59
CA ASP A 249 -17.96 7.91 2.98
C ASP A 249 -19.39 7.32 3.04
N GLN A 250 -20.28 7.75 2.15
CA GLN A 250 -21.62 7.16 2.02
C GLN A 250 -21.56 5.70 1.55
N ALA A 251 -20.71 5.39 0.56
CA ALA A 251 -20.47 4.03 0.09
C ALA A 251 -19.92 3.14 1.23
N LEU A 252 -18.99 3.67 2.04
CA LEU A 252 -18.47 3.00 3.24
C LEU A 252 -19.60 2.71 4.25
N SER A 253 -20.52 3.65 4.46
CA SER A 253 -21.72 3.42 5.29
C SER A 253 -22.51 2.19 4.84
N MET A 254 -22.70 2.00 3.54
CA MET A 254 -23.45 0.87 2.98
C MET A 254 -22.78 -0.47 3.31
N LEU A 255 -21.44 -0.52 3.29
CA LEU A 255 -20.68 -1.73 3.64
C LEU A 255 -20.86 -2.07 5.12
N ILE A 256 -20.78 -1.07 6.00
CA ILE A 256 -20.96 -1.27 7.45
C ILE A 256 -22.38 -1.76 7.74
N VAL A 257 -23.39 -1.12 7.18
CA VAL A 257 -24.80 -1.52 7.34
C VAL A 257 -25.00 -2.95 6.83
N ALA A 258 -24.36 -3.36 5.74
CA ALA A 258 -24.42 -4.72 5.23
C ALA A 258 -23.79 -5.74 6.19
N LEU A 259 -22.64 -5.41 6.78
CA LEU A 259 -21.98 -6.24 7.80
C LEU A 259 -22.86 -6.40 9.04
N GLU A 260 -23.44 -5.30 9.55
CA GLU A 260 -24.32 -5.30 10.71
C GLU A 260 -25.60 -6.12 10.45
N THR A 261 -26.26 -5.86 9.32
CA THR A 261 -27.50 -6.55 8.94
C THR A 261 -27.29 -8.05 8.73
N SER A 262 -26.09 -8.43 8.27
CA SER A 262 -25.73 -9.84 8.05
C SER A 262 -25.20 -10.52 9.32
N GLY A 263 -25.07 -9.80 10.45
CA GLY A 263 -24.48 -10.32 11.69
C GLY A 263 -22.99 -10.63 11.57
N LEU A 264 -22.28 -10.02 10.61
CA LEU A 264 -20.86 -10.26 10.33
C LEU A 264 -19.95 -9.18 10.93
N ARG A 265 -20.50 -8.07 11.43
CA ARG A 265 -19.73 -6.90 11.89
C ARG A 265 -18.75 -7.22 13.02
N ASP A 266 -19.14 -8.05 13.98
CA ASP A 266 -18.34 -8.38 15.17
C ASP A 266 -17.18 -9.34 14.85
N ASP A 267 -17.26 -10.02 13.71
CA ASP A 267 -16.28 -11.02 13.25
C ASP A 267 -15.48 -10.53 12.02
N THR A 268 -15.62 -9.25 11.67
CA THR A 268 -14.93 -8.63 10.54
C THR A 268 -13.98 -7.54 11.04
N LEU A 269 -12.70 -7.67 10.67
CA LEU A 269 -11.74 -6.57 10.71
C LEU A 269 -11.72 -5.85 9.35
N MET A 270 -11.75 -4.53 9.38
CA MET A 270 -11.71 -3.68 8.20
C MET A 270 -10.36 -2.98 8.11
N ILE A 271 -9.71 -3.06 6.95
CA ILE A 271 -8.55 -2.25 6.58
C ILE A 271 -9.02 -1.24 5.54
N ILE A 272 -8.90 0.06 5.80
CA ILE A 272 -9.31 1.13 4.89
C ILE A 272 -8.07 1.94 4.55
N SER A 273 -7.79 2.12 3.26
CA SER A 273 -6.63 2.87 2.79
C SER A 273 -6.87 3.48 1.41
N ALA A 274 -5.83 4.11 0.87
CA ALA A 274 -5.73 4.54 -0.51
C ALA A 274 -4.47 3.93 -1.13
N ASP A 275 -4.43 3.85 -2.45
CA ASP A 275 -3.25 3.41 -3.19
C ASP A 275 -2.27 4.56 -3.46
N HIS A 276 -2.77 5.78 -3.64
CA HIS A 276 -1.98 7.00 -3.72
C HIS A 276 -2.79 8.22 -3.30
N ALA A 277 -2.13 9.36 -3.28
CA ALA A 277 -2.73 10.69 -3.24
C ALA A 277 -2.46 11.41 -4.58
N GLY A 278 -2.66 12.72 -4.66
CA GLY A 278 -2.45 13.47 -5.90
C GLY A 278 -2.34 14.97 -5.68
N ALA A 279 -1.78 15.65 -6.69
CA ALA A 279 -1.55 17.08 -6.71
C ALA A 279 -1.76 17.62 -8.13
N GLY A 280 -2.42 18.79 -8.26
CA GLY A 280 -2.83 19.25 -9.58
C GLY A 280 -3.83 18.27 -10.21
N GLU A 281 -3.61 17.88 -11.46
CA GLU A 281 -4.45 16.92 -12.19
C GLU A 281 -3.76 15.54 -12.34
N ASN A 282 -2.71 15.27 -11.55
CA ASN A 282 -1.94 14.03 -11.66
C ASN A 282 -1.40 13.54 -10.30
N HIS A 283 -0.75 12.38 -10.33
CA HIS A 283 -0.16 11.74 -9.16
C HIS A 283 1.17 11.08 -9.55
N LEU A 284 2.00 11.75 -10.36
CA LEU A 284 3.22 11.17 -10.92
C LEU A 284 4.48 11.58 -10.17
N GLU A 285 4.38 12.63 -9.36
CA GLU A 285 5.51 13.20 -8.64
C GLU A 285 5.87 12.37 -7.40
N ASN A 286 7.17 12.26 -7.13
CA ASN A 286 7.68 11.79 -5.85
C ASN A 286 7.64 12.93 -4.82
N ASP A 287 6.42 13.34 -4.47
CA ASP A 287 6.14 14.37 -3.47
C ASP A 287 5.36 13.73 -2.31
N PRO A 288 5.63 14.09 -1.04
CA PRO A 288 4.80 13.71 0.09
C PRO A 288 3.30 13.94 -0.10
N GLU A 289 2.88 14.97 -0.84
CA GLU A 289 1.47 15.24 -1.17
C GLU A 289 0.83 14.15 -2.03
N VAL A 290 1.63 13.41 -2.80
CA VAL A 290 1.18 12.33 -3.70
C VAL A 290 1.41 10.94 -3.08
N THR A 291 2.44 10.81 -2.24
CA THR A 291 2.90 9.51 -1.72
C THR A 291 2.35 9.16 -0.33
N THR A 292 1.78 10.14 0.38
CA THR A 292 1.19 9.95 1.71
C THR A 292 -0.28 9.57 1.60
N ILE A 293 -0.64 8.42 2.18
CA ILE A 293 -1.98 7.83 2.13
C ILE A 293 -2.55 7.62 3.55
N PRO A 294 -3.88 7.64 3.73
CA PRO A 294 -4.48 7.19 4.96
C PRO A 294 -4.37 5.67 5.09
N TRP A 295 -4.20 5.16 6.31
CA TRP A 295 -4.30 3.74 6.61
C TRP A 295 -4.97 3.54 7.95
N ILE A 296 -6.13 2.88 7.95
CA ILE A 296 -7.03 2.73 9.10
C ILE A 296 -7.37 1.25 9.29
N LEU A 297 -7.35 0.79 10.55
CA LEU A 297 -7.75 -0.55 10.95
C LEU A 297 -8.85 -0.47 12.03
N SER A 298 -9.94 -1.21 11.85
CA SER A 298 -11.07 -1.20 12.78
C SER A 298 -11.76 -2.55 12.89
N GLY A 299 -12.18 -2.91 14.11
CA GLY A 299 -12.92 -4.14 14.41
C GLY A 299 -12.49 -4.79 15.72
N VAL A 300 -12.83 -6.06 15.91
CA VAL A 300 -12.60 -6.78 17.17
C VAL A 300 -11.10 -6.87 17.50
N GLY A 301 -10.76 -6.55 18.75
CA GLY A 301 -9.38 -6.63 19.26
C GLY A 301 -8.49 -5.42 18.96
N ILE A 302 -8.97 -4.44 18.17
CA ILE A 302 -8.26 -3.19 17.92
C ILE A 302 -8.28 -2.30 19.16
N ARG A 303 -7.14 -1.68 19.45
CA ARG A 303 -7.03 -0.63 20.46
C ARG A 303 -7.15 0.73 19.77
N PRO A 304 -8.12 1.58 20.14
CA PRO A 304 -8.23 2.90 19.56
C PRO A 304 -6.94 3.72 19.76
N MET A 305 -6.30 4.13 18.67
CA MET A 305 -5.06 4.91 18.72
C MET A 305 -4.69 5.58 17.40
N VAL A 306 -3.90 6.65 17.50
CA VAL A 306 -3.05 7.08 16.39
C VAL A 306 -1.76 6.25 16.46
N MET A 307 -1.47 5.53 15.39
CA MET A 307 -0.30 4.67 15.28
C MET A 307 0.97 5.51 15.10
N ASN A 308 2.06 5.08 15.73
CA ASN A 308 3.34 5.78 15.71
C ASN A 308 4.36 5.07 14.82
N GLU A 309 4.19 3.76 14.62
CA GLU A 309 5.08 3.00 13.77
C GLU A 309 4.84 3.33 12.28
N PRO A 310 5.89 3.43 11.47
CA PRO A 310 5.76 3.65 10.04
C PRO A 310 4.95 2.53 9.36
N VAL A 311 3.95 2.92 8.57
CA VAL A 311 3.11 2.00 7.78
C VAL A 311 3.39 2.22 6.30
N SER A 312 3.52 1.13 5.54
CA SER A 312 3.61 1.16 4.07
C SER A 312 2.45 0.38 3.46
N ILE A 313 2.06 0.72 2.23
CA ILE A 313 0.97 0.05 1.50
C ILE A 313 1.12 -1.49 1.45
N VAL A 314 2.36 -2.00 1.37
CA VAL A 314 2.67 -3.45 1.38
C VAL A 314 2.31 -4.14 2.71
N ASP A 315 2.13 -3.39 3.80
CA ASP A 315 1.72 -3.92 5.10
C ASP A 315 0.26 -4.38 5.10
N THR A 316 -0.53 -3.99 4.10
CA THR A 316 -1.94 -4.33 3.97
C THR A 316 -2.16 -5.84 3.83
N ALA A 317 -1.55 -6.48 2.83
CA ALA A 317 -1.61 -7.94 2.66
C ALA A 317 -1.06 -8.69 3.87
N ALA A 318 0.07 -8.23 4.43
CA ALA A 318 0.69 -8.84 5.60
C ALA A 318 -0.24 -8.77 6.84
N THR A 319 -0.90 -7.64 7.05
CA THR A 319 -1.87 -7.49 8.14
C THR A 319 -3.10 -8.36 7.93
N ALA A 320 -3.64 -8.41 6.70
CA ALA A 320 -4.77 -9.28 6.37
C ALA A 320 -4.45 -10.78 6.59
N ALA A 321 -3.28 -11.24 6.12
CA ALA A 321 -2.81 -12.60 6.35
C ALA A 321 -2.71 -12.92 7.85
N TRP A 322 -2.11 -12.02 8.62
CA TRP A 322 -1.95 -12.20 10.06
C TRP A 322 -3.30 -12.30 10.79
N ILE A 323 -4.26 -11.45 10.43
CA ILE A 323 -5.62 -11.50 10.97
C ILE A 323 -6.28 -12.84 10.66
N LEU A 324 -6.18 -13.31 9.41
CA LEU A 324 -6.78 -14.57 8.97
C LEU A 324 -5.99 -15.82 9.40
N ASN A 325 -4.94 -15.65 10.21
CA ASN A 325 -4.04 -16.72 10.63
C ASN A 325 -3.40 -17.50 9.44
N ILE A 326 -3.12 -16.78 8.36
CA ILE A 326 -2.42 -17.27 7.19
C ILE A 326 -0.91 -17.06 7.41
N PRO A 327 -0.06 -18.09 7.20
CA PRO A 327 1.39 -17.92 7.24
C PRO A 327 1.88 -16.87 6.25
N LEU A 328 2.73 -15.96 6.72
CA LEU A 328 3.31 -14.89 5.89
C LEU A 328 4.41 -15.47 4.99
N PRO A 329 4.35 -15.25 3.66
CA PRO A 329 5.47 -15.55 2.77
C PRO A 329 6.73 -14.76 3.17
N LEU A 330 7.90 -15.40 3.10
CA LEU A 330 9.16 -14.78 3.51
C LEU A 330 9.62 -13.66 2.56
N GLU A 331 9.15 -13.71 1.32
CA GLU A 331 9.46 -12.76 0.26
C GLU A 331 8.67 -11.44 0.37
N TRP A 332 7.60 -11.39 1.18
CA TRP A 332 6.81 -10.18 1.37
C TRP A 332 7.64 -9.09 2.05
N ALA A 333 7.62 -7.90 1.47
CA ALA A 333 8.20 -6.68 2.06
C ALA A 333 7.32 -6.14 3.20
N GLY A 334 6.01 -6.41 3.14
CA GLY A 334 5.03 -6.06 4.15
C GLY A 334 5.27 -6.75 5.49
N SER A 335 4.80 -6.12 6.57
CA SER A 335 4.75 -6.73 7.90
C SER A 335 3.43 -6.40 8.56
N PRO A 336 2.88 -7.30 9.39
CA PRO A 336 1.61 -7.03 10.07
C PRO A 336 1.73 -5.80 10.97
N VAL A 337 0.74 -4.91 10.91
CA VAL A 337 0.66 -3.71 11.76
C VAL A 337 0.14 -4.10 13.14
N THR A 338 0.99 -4.77 13.93
CA THR A 338 0.61 -5.33 15.24
C THR A 338 0.46 -4.28 16.34
N GLU A 339 0.99 -3.06 16.14
CA GLU A 339 0.81 -1.92 17.06
C GLU A 339 -0.68 -1.66 17.33
N ALA A 340 -1.54 -1.81 16.31
CA ALA A 340 -2.99 -1.67 16.42
C ALA A 340 -3.66 -2.64 17.40
N PHE A 341 -2.99 -3.74 17.74
CA PHE A 341 -3.43 -4.75 18.72
C PHE A 341 -2.71 -4.57 20.08
N GLY A 342 -1.88 -3.53 20.18
CA GLY A 342 -0.99 -3.23 21.29
C GLY A 342 0.10 -4.29 21.51
N ILE A 343 0.56 -4.88 20.41
CA ILE A 343 1.72 -5.77 20.35
C ILE A 343 2.83 -4.99 19.65
N PRO A 344 3.99 -4.77 20.30
CA PRO A 344 5.12 -4.10 19.66
C PRO A 344 5.49 -4.80 18.36
N SER A 345 5.57 -4.04 17.26
CA SER A 345 6.14 -4.53 16.01
C SER A 345 7.66 -4.29 16.02
N GLU A 346 8.38 -5.05 15.19
CA GLU A 346 9.74 -4.66 14.84
C GLU A 346 9.64 -3.44 13.92
N SER A 347 10.04 -2.26 14.42
CA SER A 347 10.08 -1.03 13.63
C SER A 347 10.97 -1.22 12.40
N ARG A 348 10.44 -0.92 11.20
CA ARG A 348 11.19 -0.95 9.94
C ARG A 348 11.05 0.39 9.24
N PRO A 349 12.16 0.99 8.76
CA PRO A 349 12.11 2.29 8.12
C PRO A 349 11.29 2.24 6.82
N VAL A 350 10.55 3.32 6.56
CA VAL A 350 9.80 3.60 5.33
C VAL A 350 10.56 4.70 4.57
N PRO A 351 10.57 4.70 3.22
CA PRO A 351 9.84 3.83 2.29
C PRO A 351 10.39 2.40 2.23
N ARG A 352 9.49 1.40 2.31
CA ARG A 352 9.85 -0.02 2.18
C ARG A 352 10.11 -0.43 0.72
N CYS A 353 9.45 0.26 -0.21
CA CYS A 353 9.57 0.08 -1.64
C CYS A 353 10.03 1.38 -2.29
N PRO A 354 11.33 1.73 -2.15
CA PRO A 354 11.89 2.94 -2.73
C PRO A 354 11.98 2.90 -4.26
#